data_AF-A0A6J8AG05-F1
#
_entry.id   AF-A0A6J8AG05-F1
#
_cell.length_a   1.000
_cell.length_b   1.000
_cell.length_c   1.000
_cell.angle_alpha   90.00
_cell.angle_beta   90.00
_cell.angle_gamma   90.00
#
_symmetry.space_group_name_H-M   'P 1'
#
loop_
_entity.id
_entity.type
_entity.pdbx_description
1 polymer ?
#
loop_
_entity_poly.entity_id
_entity_poly.type
_entity_poly.pdbx_seq_one_letter_code
_entity_poly.pdbx_strand_id
1 'polypeptide(L)'
;MRATVLTSLIMSRFYYTLTVCPIPEKYKNEIKAIILKFLWQNNSHLVKYKTVVAAKIEGGLNIPEIHLRMQAFRLKFFSKFLDSNCQALWKSTMKYFINKIENMKIAENIAYACFNLNQIKILPKFYQEMIQAYYAIKSKVDFNIHVQHIYENPLFCNPVINVKGKALLYREFINSGIVKIKDICYEFIPGFLSKDSIIEIVQEKYPELRSWVIINAYGRILNAIPQLWKNELTAINQVNVDRFPCLTVGTNMTEFSKATTKNFL
;
A
#
# COMPACT_ATOMS: atom_id res chain seq x y z
N MET A 1 31.07 9.75 21.10
CA MET A 1 30.28 9.88 22.35
C MET A 1 28.93 10.60 22.14
N ARG A 2 28.90 11.82 21.56
CA ARG A 2 27.65 12.60 21.38
C ARG A 2 26.60 11.95 20.49
N ALA A 3 27.01 11.36 19.37
CA ALA A 3 26.10 10.63 18.48
C ALA A 3 25.39 9.48 19.22
N THR A 4 26.11 8.74 20.07
CA THR A 4 25.54 7.65 20.88
C THR A 4 24.50 8.16 21.88
N VAL A 5 24.81 9.26 22.59
CA VAL A 5 23.90 9.89 23.56
C VAL A 5 22.63 10.40 22.85
N LEU A 6 22.80 11.03 21.70
CA LEU A 6 21.67 11.51 20.90
C LEU A 6 20.78 10.36 20.48
N THR A 7 21.36 9.29 19.94
CA THR A 7 20.60 8.12 19.48
C THR A 7 19.83 7.46 20.63
N SER A 8 20.41 7.34 21.84
CA SER A 8 19.70 6.74 22.98
C SER A 8 18.55 7.62 23.50
N LEU A 9 18.73 8.94 23.53
CA LEU A 9 17.70 9.89 23.97
C LEU A 9 16.55 10.00 22.96
N ILE A 10 16.86 10.10 21.67
CA ILE A 10 15.85 10.09 20.60
C ILE A 10 15.08 8.77 20.64
N MET A 11 15.78 7.64 20.80
CA MET A 11 15.14 6.32 20.90
C MET A 11 14.16 6.23 22.07
N SER A 12 14.55 6.69 23.24
CA SER A 12 13.75 6.49 24.46
C SER A 12 12.52 7.40 24.56
N ARG A 13 12.59 8.63 24.07
CA ARG A 13 11.47 9.60 24.21
C ARG A 13 10.71 9.86 22.93
N PHE A 14 11.40 9.90 21.79
CA PHE A 14 10.82 10.42 20.56
C PHE A 14 10.17 9.31 19.73
N TYR A 15 10.74 8.11 19.74
CA TYR A 15 10.23 7.01 18.90
C TYR A 15 8.81 6.61 19.23
N TYR A 16 8.43 6.61 20.51
CA TYR A 16 7.06 6.31 20.89
C TYR A 16 6.08 7.27 20.21
N THR A 17 6.35 8.59 20.28
CA THR A 17 5.54 9.61 19.62
C THR A 17 5.53 9.45 18.10
N LEU A 18 6.68 9.13 17.49
CA LEU A 18 6.79 8.90 16.04
C LEU A 18 5.97 7.70 15.56
N THR A 19 5.75 6.70 16.40
CA THR A 19 4.99 5.51 15.97
C THR A 19 3.53 5.81 15.67
N VAL A 20 2.93 6.79 16.37
CA VAL A 20 1.49 7.09 16.29
C VAL A 20 1.18 8.47 15.71
N CYS A 21 2.08 9.45 15.87
CA CYS A 21 1.81 10.83 15.52
C CYS A 21 2.37 11.19 14.13
N PRO A 22 1.54 11.72 13.21
CA PRO A 22 2.04 12.38 12.02
C PRO A 22 2.66 13.73 12.39
N ILE A 23 3.89 13.99 11.93
CA ILE A 23 4.61 15.23 12.22
C ILE A 23 4.63 16.11 10.96
N PRO A 24 4.19 17.38 11.03
CA PRO A 24 4.34 18.32 9.93
C PRO A 24 5.80 18.54 9.51
N GLU A 25 6.06 18.81 8.23
CA GLU A 25 7.44 18.92 7.73
C GLU A 25 8.27 20.04 8.37
N LYS A 26 7.60 21.13 8.78
CA LYS A 26 8.24 22.21 9.55
C LYS A 26 8.99 21.66 10.77
N TYR A 27 8.31 20.84 11.58
CA TYR A 27 8.90 20.28 12.80
C TYR A 27 9.96 19.22 12.49
N LYS A 28 9.83 18.46 11.40
CA LYS A 28 10.89 17.52 11.00
C LYS A 28 12.20 18.26 10.69
N ASN A 29 12.11 19.41 10.01
CA ASN A 29 13.25 20.26 9.73
C ASN A 29 13.83 20.92 10.98
N GLU A 30 12.98 21.39 11.90
CA GLU A 30 13.43 21.93 13.19
C GLU A 30 14.17 20.89 14.02
N ILE A 31 13.64 19.67 14.13
CA ILE A 31 14.31 18.60 14.89
C ILE A 31 15.63 18.23 14.23
N LYS A 32 15.68 18.15 12.89
CA LYS A 32 16.93 17.95 12.15
C LYS A 32 17.97 19.04 12.47
N ALA A 33 17.55 20.30 12.53
CA ALA A 33 18.44 21.41 12.89
C ALA A 33 18.94 21.28 14.34
N ILE A 34 18.07 20.94 15.29
CA ILE A 34 18.43 20.72 16.71
C ILE A 34 19.44 19.57 16.84
N ILE A 35 19.22 18.46 16.12
CA ILE A 35 20.14 17.31 16.09
C ILE A 35 21.53 17.73 15.63
N LEU A 36 21.60 18.46 14.52
CA LEU A 36 22.87 18.92 13.97
C LEU A 36 23.55 19.93 14.88
N LYS A 37 22.78 20.85 15.47
CA LYS A 37 23.27 21.85 16.43
C LYS A 37 23.88 21.18 17.66
N PHE A 38 23.23 20.15 18.20
CA PHE A 38 23.75 19.35 19.30
C PHE A 38 25.02 18.58 18.93
N LEU A 39 25.05 17.98 17.73
CA LEU A 39 26.20 17.20 17.25
C LEU A 39 27.45 18.09 17.13
N TRP A 40 27.29 19.28 16.56
CA TRP A 40 28.38 20.21 16.26
C TRP A 40 28.60 21.29 17.32
N GLN A 41 27.87 21.31 18.44
CA GLN A 41 27.96 22.36 19.48
C GLN A 41 27.81 23.78 18.92
N ASN A 42 26.81 24.00 18.08
CA ASN A 42 26.58 25.28 17.39
C ASN A 42 27.68 25.68 16.37
N ASN A 43 28.67 24.83 16.12
CA ASN A 43 29.68 25.08 15.09
C ASN A 43 29.16 24.73 13.69
N SER A 44 29.88 25.23 12.67
CA SER A 44 29.62 24.94 11.26
C SER A 44 29.56 23.44 10.98
N HIS A 45 28.61 23.02 10.14
CA HIS A 45 28.47 21.62 9.73
C HIS A 45 29.73 21.13 9.03
N LEU A 46 30.50 20.25 9.67
CA LEU A 46 31.72 19.68 9.08
C LEU A 46 31.42 18.66 7.98
N VAL A 47 30.23 18.05 8.00
CA VAL A 47 29.85 16.97 7.09
C VAL A 47 28.38 17.10 6.69
N LYS A 48 28.06 16.70 5.46
CA LYS A 48 26.68 16.66 4.95
C LYS A 48 25.81 15.73 5.79
N TYR A 49 24.54 16.09 5.97
CA TYR A 49 23.58 15.29 6.77
C TYR A 49 23.46 13.83 6.31
N LYS A 50 23.51 13.57 5.00
CA LYS A 50 23.48 12.22 4.44
C LYS A 50 24.62 11.35 4.97
N THR A 51 25.83 11.91 5.12
CA THR A 51 26.99 11.22 5.68
C THR A 51 26.86 11.01 7.18
N VAL A 52 26.22 11.94 7.89
CA VAL A 52 25.94 11.81 9.33
C VAL A 52 24.97 10.64 9.60
N VAL A 53 23.99 10.44 8.73
CA VAL A 53 23.00 9.35 8.83
C VAL A 53 23.58 7.99 8.43
N ALA A 54 24.53 7.96 7.50
CA ALA A 54 25.14 6.74 6.97
C ALA A 54 25.70 5.79 8.04
N ALA A 55 25.80 4.51 7.68
CA ALA A 55 26.30 3.48 8.58
C ALA A 55 27.75 3.75 9.00
N LYS A 56 28.13 3.30 10.19
CA LYS A 56 29.53 3.44 10.67
C LYS A 56 30.54 2.77 9.74
N ILE A 57 30.13 1.69 9.08
CA ILE A 57 30.94 0.93 8.11
C ILE A 57 31.24 1.79 6.86
N GLU A 58 30.34 2.70 6.51
CA GLU A 58 30.47 3.63 5.38
C GLU A 58 31.13 4.96 5.79
N GLY A 59 31.73 5.04 6.99
CA GLY A 59 32.32 6.27 7.53
C GLY A 59 31.30 7.27 8.11
N GLY A 60 30.04 6.85 8.27
CA GLY A 60 28.98 7.68 8.85
C GLY A 60 28.87 7.59 10.38
N LEU A 61 27.97 8.39 10.95
CA LEU A 61 27.75 8.45 12.41
C LEU A 61 26.56 7.61 12.88
N ASN A 62 25.83 6.96 11.95
CA ASN A 62 24.66 6.13 12.21
C ASN A 62 23.60 6.86 13.05
N ILE A 63 23.39 8.15 12.77
CA ILE A 63 22.35 8.95 13.42
C ILE A 63 21.01 8.67 12.72
N PRO A 64 19.95 8.32 13.46
CA PRO A 64 18.68 7.98 12.84
C PRO A 64 18.06 9.19 12.14
N GLU A 65 17.76 9.03 10.85
CA GLU A 65 16.94 9.98 10.12
C GLU A 65 15.48 9.80 10.51
N ILE A 66 14.89 10.86 11.09
CA ILE A 66 13.52 10.83 11.62
C ILE A 66 12.52 10.47 10.54
N HIS A 67 12.68 11.03 9.33
CA HIS A 67 11.77 10.81 8.23
C HIS A 67 11.74 9.32 7.81
N LEU A 68 12.92 8.72 7.59
CA LEU A 68 13.03 7.30 7.27
C LEU A 68 12.51 6.42 8.41
N ARG A 69 12.79 6.79 9.66
CA ARG A 69 12.31 6.04 10.82
C ARG A 69 10.79 6.08 10.94
N MET A 70 10.16 7.22 10.67
CA MET A 70 8.71 7.35 10.60
C MET A 70 8.14 6.44 9.51
N GLN A 71 8.69 6.50 8.28
CA GLN A 71 8.24 5.63 7.19
C GLN A 71 8.34 4.15 7.57
N ALA A 72 9.47 3.73 8.17
CA ALA A 72 9.65 2.35 8.63
C ALA A 72 8.61 1.94 9.69
N PHE A 73 8.22 2.84 10.60
CA PHE A 73 7.13 2.56 11.54
C PHE A 73 5.79 2.43 10.83
N ARG A 74 5.48 3.34 9.90
CA ARG A 74 4.25 3.26 9.10
C ARG A 74 4.18 1.94 8.31
N LEU A 75 5.28 1.53 7.69
CA LEU A 75 5.40 0.26 6.99
C LEU A 75 5.19 -0.94 7.91
N LYS A 76 5.71 -0.89 9.14
CA LYS A 76 5.45 -1.93 10.16
C LYS A 76 3.98 -2.00 10.57
N PHE A 77 3.26 -0.87 10.62
CA PHE A 77 1.82 -0.90 10.83
C PHE A 77 1.10 -1.45 9.59
N PHE A 78 1.52 -1.06 8.39
CA PHE A 78 0.96 -1.59 7.15
C PHE A 78 1.16 -3.11 7.04
N SER A 79 2.32 -3.63 7.41
CA SER A 79 2.59 -5.07 7.40
C SER A 79 1.69 -5.84 8.37
N LYS A 80 1.49 -5.31 9.59
CA LYS A 80 0.52 -5.86 10.55
C LYS A 80 -0.92 -5.76 10.08
N PHE A 81 -1.23 -4.74 9.27
CA PHE A 81 -2.56 -4.60 8.68
C PHE A 81 -2.84 -5.73 7.68
N LEU A 82 -1.87 -6.09 6.85
CA LEU A 82 -1.97 -7.17 5.88
C LEU A 82 -1.88 -8.58 6.51
N ASP A 83 -1.33 -8.69 7.71
CA ASP A 83 -1.22 -9.97 8.42
C ASP A 83 -2.57 -10.45 8.97
N SER A 84 -3.13 -11.51 8.39
CA SER A 84 -4.39 -12.13 8.80
C SER A 84 -4.40 -12.60 10.26
N ASN A 85 -3.24 -12.97 10.80
CA ASN A 85 -3.11 -13.46 12.18
C ASN A 85 -3.12 -12.31 13.21
N CYS A 86 -2.91 -11.07 12.77
CA CYS A 86 -2.88 -9.91 13.66
C CYS A 86 -4.31 -9.46 14.02
N GLN A 87 -4.74 -9.76 15.24
CA GLN A 87 -6.05 -9.40 15.83
C GLN A 87 -5.97 -8.07 16.61
N ALA A 88 -5.74 -6.95 15.92
CA ALA A 88 -5.62 -5.64 16.58
C ALA A 88 -6.83 -4.73 16.32
N LEU A 89 -7.35 -4.08 17.36
CA LEU A 89 -8.52 -3.19 17.28
C LEU A 89 -8.35 -2.05 16.27
N TRP A 90 -7.14 -1.49 16.15
CA TRP A 90 -6.89 -0.41 15.19
C TRP A 90 -7.06 -0.87 13.72
N LYS A 91 -7.01 -2.19 13.42
CA LYS A 91 -7.26 -2.70 12.08
C LYS A 91 -8.70 -2.48 11.66
N SER A 92 -9.67 -2.68 12.53
CA SER A 92 -11.09 -2.45 12.18
C SER A 92 -11.34 -0.97 11.85
N THR A 93 -10.72 -0.08 12.62
CA THR A 93 -10.75 1.37 12.36
C THR A 93 -10.11 1.70 11.02
N MET A 94 -8.93 1.13 10.73
CA MET A 94 -8.26 1.33 9.45
C MET A 94 -9.09 0.78 8.28
N LYS A 95 -9.69 -0.40 8.40
CA LYS A 95 -10.60 -0.98 7.39
C LYS A 95 -11.77 -0.04 7.11
N TYR A 96 -12.38 0.52 8.14
CA TYR A 96 -13.47 1.48 7.99
C TYR A 96 -13.06 2.68 7.12
N PHE A 97 -11.90 3.29 7.38
CA PHE A 97 -11.41 4.41 6.58
C PHE A 97 -11.01 4.00 5.16
N ILE A 98 -10.33 2.87 4.99
CA ILE A 98 -9.94 2.35 3.66
C ILE A 98 -11.16 2.07 2.79
N ASN A 99 -12.22 1.50 3.38
CA ASN A 99 -13.43 1.17 2.64
C ASN A 99 -14.16 2.40 2.10
N LYS A 100 -13.88 3.60 2.63
CA LYS A 100 -14.38 4.87 2.11
C LYS A 100 -13.64 5.36 0.87
N ILE A 101 -12.44 4.86 0.57
CA ILE A 101 -11.67 5.28 -0.60
C ILE A 101 -12.43 4.84 -1.85
N GLU A 102 -12.88 5.80 -2.66
CA GLU A 102 -13.67 5.59 -3.88
C GLU A 102 -14.89 4.66 -3.69
N ASN A 103 -15.37 4.48 -2.45
CA ASN A 103 -16.44 3.54 -2.10
C ASN A 103 -16.17 2.07 -2.49
N MET A 104 -14.90 1.68 -2.67
CA MET A 104 -14.55 0.37 -3.20
C MET A 104 -14.61 -0.77 -2.16
N LYS A 105 -14.66 -0.50 -0.84
CA LYS A 105 -14.71 -1.57 0.19
C LYS A 105 -13.61 -2.66 0.07
N ILE A 106 -12.39 -2.27 -0.30
CA ILE A 106 -11.29 -3.19 -0.66
C ILE A 106 -10.59 -3.81 0.56
N ALA A 107 -10.70 -3.19 1.74
CA ALA A 107 -10.01 -3.62 2.97
C ALA A 107 -8.52 -3.96 2.75
N GLU A 108 -8.06 -5.17 3.10
CA GLU A 108 -6.67 -5.62 2.96
C GLU A 108 -6.17 -5.66 1.51
N ASN A 109 -7.05 -5.80 0.52
CA ASN A 109 -6.65 -5.86 -0.88
C ASN A 109 -6.15 -4.49 -1.41
N ILE A 110 -6.11 -3.46 -0.54
CA ILE A 110 -5.49 -2.15 -0.79
C ILE A 110 -4.03 -2.26 -1.24
N ALA A 111 -3.31 -3.30 -0.83
CA ALA A 111 -1.93 -3.52 -1.27
C ALA A 111 -1.83 -3.65 -2.80
N TYR A 112 -2.83 -4.24 -3.43
CA TYR A 112 -2.90 -4.41 -4.88
C TYR A 112 -3.38 -3.15 -5.61
N ALA A 113 -3.90 -2.14 -4.90
CA ALA A 113 -4.34 -0.88 -5.48
C ALA A 113 -3.31 0.26 -5.33
N CYS A 114 -3.35 1.21 -6.25
CA CYS A 114 -2.58 2.44 -6.29
C CYS A 114 -3.55 3.62 -6.47
N PHE A 115 -3.68 4.41 -5.41
CA PHE A 115 -4.50 5.61 -5.37
C PHE A 115 -3.64 6.86 -5.53
N ASN A 116 -4.20 7.89 -6.15
CA ASN A 116 -3.56 9.19 -6.19
C ASN A 116 -3.70 9.93 -4.84
N LEU A 117 -2.94 11.00 -4.68
CA LEU A 117 -2.93 11.78 -3.43
C LEU A 117 -4.30 12.37 -3.09
N ASN A 118 -5.13 12.73 -4.07
CA ASN A 118 -6.46 13.29 -3.83
C ASN A 118 -7.43 12.23 -3.30
N GLN A 119 -7.36 11.00 -3.81
CA GLN A 119 -8.20 9.88 -3.40
C GLN A 119 -7.98 9.50 -1.93
N ILE A 120 -6.72 9.56 -1.46
CA ILE A 120 -6.40 9.22 -0.07
C ILE A 120 -6.64 10.38 0.91
N LYS A 121 -7.00 11.59 0.47
CA LYS A 121 -7.26 12.74 1.37
C LYS A 121 -8.39 12.48 2.36
N ILE A 122 -9.33 11.61 2.01
CA ILE A 122 -10.44 11.21 2.89
C ILE A 122 -9.97 10.51 4.17
N LEU A 123 -8.74 9.98 4.16
CA LEU A 123 -8.17 9.26 5.29
C LEU A 123 -7.58 10.22 6.32
N PRO A 124 -7.62 9.86 7.61
CA PRO A 124 -6.77 10.47 8.62
C PRO A 124 -5.29 10.52 8.21
N LYS A 125 -4.59 11.58 8.60
CA LYS A 125 -3.21 11.85 8.15
C LYS A 125 -2.25 10.68 8.40
N PHE A 126 -2.42 9.98 9.52
CA PHE A 126 -1.63 8.79 9.85
C PHE A 126 -1.75 7.67 8.78
N TYR A 127 -2.97 7.37 8.32
CA TYR A 127 -3.19 6.35 7.29
C TYR A 127 -2.74 6.83 5.91
N GLN A 128 -2.82 8.14 5.62
CA GLN A 128 -2.22 8.70 4.41
C GLN A 128 -0.71 8.46 4.37
N GLU A 129 0.00 8.78 5.45
CA GLU A 129 1.45 8.53 5.57
C GLU A 129 1.78 7.05 5.44
N MET A 130 0.90 6.17 5.94
CA MET A 130 1.05 4.73 5.83
C MET A 130 0.99 4.22 4.40
N ILE A 131 -0.03 4.63 3.65
CA ILE A 131 -0.18 4.25 2.24
C ILE A 131 0.96 4.86 1.41
N GLN A 132 1.34 6.11 1.68
CA GLN A 132 2.46 6.77 0.99
C GLN A 132 3.79 6.05 1.23
N ALA A 133 4.07 5.66 2.47
CA ALA A 133 5.28 4.90 2.79
C ALA A 133 5.29 3.53 2.08
N TYR A 134 4.13 2.87 1.99
CA TYR A 134 4.00 1.63 1.21
C TYR A 134 4.25 1.85 -0.28
N TYR A 135 3.70 2.91 -0.89
CA TYR A 135 3.95 3.22 -2.30
C TYR A 135 5.42 3.51 -2.60
N ALA A 136 6.15 4.12 -1.67
CA ALA A 136 7.58 4.39 -1.82
C ALA A 136 8.42 3.11 -1.95
N ILE A 137 7.96 1.99 -1.40
CA ILE A 137 8.67 0.70 -1.46
C ILE A 137 7.99 -0.33 -2.36
N LYS A 138 6.87 0.00 -3.00
CA LYS A 138 6.05 -0.97 -3.75
C LYS A 138 6.82 -1.70 -4.86
N SER A 139 7.81 -1.05 -5.48
CA SER A 139 8.69 -1.69 -6.47
C SER A 139 9.63 -2.76 -5.90
N LYS A 140 9.84 -2.76 -4.57
CA LYS A 140 10.66 -3.74 -3.85
C LYS A 140 9.80 -4.82 -3.17
N VAL A 141 8.49 -4.75 -3.31
CA VAL A 141 7.56 -5.74 -2.77
C VAL A 141 7.12 -6.61 -3.92
N ASP A 142 7.44 -7.90 -3.82
CA ASP A 142 6.94 -8.89 -4.76
C ASP A 142 5.65 -9.51 -4.23
N PHE A 143 4.64 -9.52 -5.08
CA PHE A 143 3.36 -10.15 -4.81
C PHE A 143 3.34 -11.48 -5.56
N ASN A 144 3.57 -12.58 -4.84
CA ASN A 144 3.35 -13.91 -5.39
C ASN A 144 1.83 -14.12 -5.52
N ILE A 145 1.28 -13.81 -6.70
CA ILE A 145 -0.16 -13.85 -6.93
C ILE A 145 -0.57 -15.30 -7.21
N HIS A 146 -1.12 -15.98 -6.20
CA HIS A 146 -1.79 -17.27 -6.37
C HIS A 146 -3.21 -17.08 -6.95
N VAL A 147 -3.73 -18.13 -7.61
CA VAL A 147 -5.05 -18.16 -8.26
C VAL A 147 -6.18 -17.68 -7.32
N GLN A 148 -6.17 -18.13 -6.06
CA GLN A 148 -7.15 -17.70 -5.05
C GLN A 148 -7.13 -16.20 -4.76
N HIS A 149 -5.97 -15.55 -4.87
CA HIS A 149 -5.86 -14.10 -4.69
C HIS A 149 -6.26 -13.33 -5.95
N ILE A 150 -6.18 -13.93 -7.15
CA ILE A 150 -6.62 -13.28 -8.40
C ILE A 150 -8.08 -12.81 -8.24
N TYR A 151 -8.97 -13.68 -7.77
CA TYR A 151 -10.39 -13.35 -7.54
C TYR A 151 -10.61 -12.15 -6.60
N GLU A 152 -9.75 -12.02 -5.59
CA GLU A 152 -9.84 -10.94 -4.59
C GLU A 152 -9.14 -9.64 -5.03
N ASN A 153 -8.38 -9.66 -6.14
CA ASN A 153 -7.71 -8.46 -6.65
C ASN A 153 -8.75 -7.39 -7.06
N PRO A 154 -8.49 -6.11 -6.74
CA PRO A 154 -9.34 -5.02 -7.19
C PRO A 154 -9.21 -4.86 -8.71
N LEU A 155 -10.35 -4.66 -9.39
CA LEU A 155 -10.44 -4.35 -10.83
C LEU A 155 -9.94 -2.93 -11.12
N PHE A 156 -10.22 -2.00 -10.19
CA PHE A 156 -9.92 -0.58 -10.35
C PHE A 156 -8.76 -0.15 -9.47
N CYS A 157 -8.08 0.92 -9.89
CA CYS A 157 -6.86 1.42 -9.27
C CYS A 157 -5.74 0.37 -9.17
N ASN A 158 -5.84 -0.78 -9.85
CA ASN A 158 -4.81 -1.81 -9.84
C ASN A 158 -3.78 -1.51 -10.94
N PRO A 159 -2.48 -1.30 -10.62
CA PRO A 159 -1.47 -1.01 -11.63
C PRO A 159 -1.24 -2.18 -12.59
N VAL A 160 -1.60 -3.41 -12.22
CA VAL A 160 -1.51 -4.58 -13.09
C VAL A 160 -2.65 -4.59 -14.12
N ILE A 161 -3.85 -4.15 -13.74
CA ILE A 161 -5.01 -4.00 -14.65
C ILE A 161 -5.04 -2.56 -15.17
N ASN A 162 -4.29 -2.32 -16.24
CA ASN A 162 -4.13 -0.98 -16.81
C ASN A 162 -4.38 -0.94 -18.32
N VAL A 163 -4.71 0.25 -18.82
CA VAL A 163 -4.76 0.54 -20.26
C VAL A 163 -3.73 1.63 -20.53
N LYS A 164 -2.72 1.32 -21.35
CA LYS A 164 -1.62 2.23 -21.69
C LYS A 164 -0.91 2.81 -20.44
N GLY A 165 -0.67 1.96 -19.44
CA GLY A 165 0.00 2.34 -18.19
C GLY A 165 -0.85 3.07 -17.16
N LYS A 166 -2.15 3.32 -17.45
CA LYS A 166 -3.08 3.96 -16.51
C LYS A 166 -4.09 2.95 -15.97
N ALA A 167 -4.14 2.81 -14.65
CA ALA A 167 -5.12 1.95 -13.98
C ALA A 167 -6.55 2.43 -14.27
N LEU A 168 -7.46 1.46 -14.40
CA LEU A 168 -8.88 1.75 -14.66
C LEU A 168 -9.59 2.30 -13.41
N LEU A 169 -10.61 3.11 -13.64
CA LEU A 169 -11.52 3.62 -12.60
C LEU A 169 -12.89 3.93 -13.22
N TYR A 170 -13.88 3.08 -12.94
CA TYR A 170 -15.27 3.32 -13.33
C TYR A 170 -16.14 3.35 -12.07
N ARG A 171 -16.64 4.54 -11.72
CA ARG A 171 -17.34 4.75 -10.44
C ARG A 171 -18.72 4.11 -10.42
N GLU A 172 -19.35 4.04 -11.57
CA GLU A 172 -20.65 3.41 -11.79
C GLU A 172 -20.57 1.91 -11.46
N PHE A 173 -19.51 1.24 -11.92
CA PHE A 173 -19.23 -0.17 -11.61
C PHE A 173 -18.96 -0.36 -10.11
N ILE A 174 -18.06 0.44 -9.54
CA ILE A 174 -17.72 0.38 -8.11
C ILE A 174 -18.97 0.56 -7.24
N ASN A 175 -19.77 1.57 -7.53
CA ASN A 175 -20.95 1.89 -6.75
C ASN A 175 -22.04 0.82 -6.90
N SER A 176 -22.05 0.10 -8.02
CA SER A 176 -22.95 -1.06 -8.26
C SER A 176 -22.42 -2.36 -7.64
N GLY A 177 -21.31 -2.29 -6.89
CA GLY A 177 -20.75 -3.44 -6.18
C GLY A 177 -19.72 -4.24 -6.97
N ILE A 178 -19.46 -3.89 -8.23
CA ILE A 178 -18.41 -4.51 -9.04
C ILE A 178 -17.08 -3.86 -8.67
N VAL A 179 -16.24 -4.54 -7.89
CA VAL A 179 -14.97 -4.00 -7.40
C VAL A 179 -13.80 -4.93 -7.64
N LYS A 180 -13.99 -6.24 -7.44
CA LYS A 180 -12.98 -7.29 -7.47
C LYS A 180 -13.19 -8.18 -8.68
N ILE A 181 -12.17 -8.96 -9.05
CA ILE A 181 -12.25 -9.88 -10.19
C ILE A 181 -13.41 -10.87 -10.02
N LYS A 182 -13.63 -11.39 -8.82
CA LYS A 182 -14.75 -12.32 -8.56
C LYS A 182 -16.12 -11.73 -8.88
N ASP A 183 -16.28 -10.40 -8.78
CA ASP A 183 -17.56 -9.73 -9.01
C ASP A 183 -17.94 -9.72 -10.50
N ILE A 184 -17.01 -10.09 -11.39
CA ILE A 184 -17.25 -10.26 -12.83
C ILE A 184 -17.07 -11.72 -13.29
N CYS A 185 -16.94 -12.66 -12.37
CA CYS A 185 -16.83 -14.10 -12.67
C CYS A 185 -18.10 -14.83 -12.25
N TYR A 186 -18.39 -15.96 -12.89
CA TYR A 186 -19.40 -16.87 -12.35
C TYR A 186 -18.86 -17.60 -11.11
N GLU A 187 -19.74 -17.85 -10.13
CA GLU A 187 -19.34 -18.51 -8.88
C GLU A 187 -19.05 -20.01 -9.05
N PHE A 188 -19.80 -20.68 -9.94
CA PHE A 188 -19.79 -22.14 -10.07
C PHE A 188 -19.18 -22.66 -11.38
N ILE A 189 -18.94 -21.79 -12.35
CA ILE A 189 -18.37 -22.17 -13.65
C ILE A 189 -17.19 -21.25 -14.00
N PRO A 190 -16.16 -21.76 -14.70
CA PRO A 190 -15.08 -20.91 -15.17
C PRO A 190 -15.57 -19.88 -16.20
N GLY A 191 -15.09 -18.63 -16.07
CA GLY A 191 -15.35 -17.58 -17.04
C GLY A 191 -15.99 -16.32 -16.44
N PHE A 192 -16.10 -15.31 -17.29
CA PHE A 192 -16.63 -14.01 -16.93
C PHE A 192 -18.14 -13.92 -17.16
N LEU A 193 -18.80 -13.08 -16.36
CA LEU A 193 -20.21 -12.75 -16.53
C LEU A 193 -20.50 -12.22 -17.94
N SER A 194 -21.70 -12.54 -18.43
CA SER A 194 -22.18 -12.04 -19.72
C SER A 194 -22.32 -10.50 -19.70
N LYS A 195 -22.35 -9.89 -20.89
CA LYS A 195 -22.58 -8.45 -21.02
C LYS A 195 -23.94 -8.05 -20.43
N ASP A 196 -24.96 -8.88 -20.62
CA ASP A 196 -26.32 -8.63 -20.15
C ASP A 196 -26.39 -8.63 -18.62
N SER A 197 -25.71 -9.58 -17.97
CA SER A 197 -25.60 -9.63 -16.50
C SER A 197 -24.94 -8.36 -15.93
N ILE A 198 -23.87 -7.86 -16.57
CA ILE A 198 -23.20 -6.63 -16.14
C ILE A 198 -24.09 -5.39 -16.37
N ILE A 199 -24.85 -5.37 -17.47
CA ILE A 199 -25.82 -4.30 -17.74
C ILE A 199 -26.87 -4.26 -16.63
N GLU A 200 -27.46 -5.41 -16.29
CA GLU A 200 -28.46 -5.53 -15.23
C GLU A 200 -27.95 -5.01 -13.89
N ILE A 201 -26.78 -5.47 -13.43
CA ILE A 201 -26.17 -5.05 -12.16
C ILE A 201 -25.94 -3.53 -12.12
N VAL A 202 -25.42 -2.94 -13.20
CA VAL A 202 -25.11 -1.51 -13.22
C VAL A 202 -26.37 -0.66 -13.37
N GLN A 203 -27.33 -1.07 -14.21
CA GLN A 203 -28.57 -0.34 -14.44
C GLN A 203 -29.56 -0.43 -13.29
N GLU A 204 -29.48 -1.45 -12.43
CA GLU A 204 -30.22 -1.48 -11.17
C GLU A 204 -29.98 -0.20 -10.35
N LYS A 205 -28.73 0.28 -10.35
CA LYS A 205 -28.33 1.49 -9.63
C LYS A 205 -28.30 2.76 -10.49
N TYR A 206 -28.08 2.62 -11.79
CA TYR A 206 -27.96 3.71 -12.76
C TYR A 206 -28.86 3.46 -13.99
N PRO A 207 -30.19 3.55 -13.88
CA PRO A 207 -31.13 3.23 -14.97
C PRO A 207 -30.95 4.11 -16.21
N GLU A 208 -30.46 5.33 -16.05
CA GLU A 208 -30.21 6.29 -17.11
C GLU A 208 -28.97 5.95 -17.97
N LEU A 209 -28.09 5.07 -17.47
CA LEU A 209 -26.85 4.75 -18.14
C LEU A 209 -27.10 3.80 -19.33
N ARG A 210 -26.72 4.26 -20.52
CA ARG A 210 -26.94 3.49 -21.76
C ARG A 210 -26.12 2.20 -21.79
N SER A 211 -26.73 1.09 -22.19
CA SER A 211 -26.11 -0.24 -22.23
C SER A 211 -24.81 -0.28 -23.03
N TRP A 212 -24.71 0.44 -24.17
CA TRP A 212 -23.49 0.47 -24.98
C TRP A 212 -22.28 1.07 -24.23
N VAL A 213 -22.51 2.03 -23.31
CA VAL A 213 -21.45 2.62 -22.47
C VAL A 213 -20.92 1.57 -21.50
N ILE A 214 -21.83 0.81 -20.88
CA ILE A 214 -21.51 -0.28 -19.95
C ILE A 214 -20.74 -1.38 -20.69
N ILE A 215 -21.21 -1.81 -21.86
CA ILE A 215 -20.57 -2.83 -22.70
C ILE A 215 -19.14 -2.40 -23.07
N ASN A 216 -18.96 -1.14 -23.50
CA ASN A 216 -17.64 -0.64 -23.88
C ASN A 216 -16.70 -0.58 -22.66
N ALA A 217 -17.17 -0.07 -21.52
CA ALA A 217 -16.40 -0.06 -20.28
C ALA A 217 -16.00 -1.48 -19.86
N TYR A 218 -16.94 -2.43 -19.88
CA TYR A 218 -16.70 -3.83 -19.55
C TYR A 218 -15.71 -4.49 -20.51
N GLY A 219 -15.83 -4.27 -21.83
CA GLY A 219 -14.85 -4.74 -22.80
C GLY A 219 -13.45 -4.19 -22.53
N ARG A 220 -13.33 -2.93 -22.12
CA ARG A 220 -12.04 -2.34 -21.70
C ARG A 220 -11.49 -2.97 -20.43
N ILE A 221 -12.35 -3.30 -19.45
CA ILE A 221 -11.95 -4.02 -18.23
C ILE A 221 -11.38 -5.39 -18.63
N LEU A 222 -12.14 -6.18 -19.38
CA LEU A 222 -11.72 -7.50 -19.81
C LEU A 222 -10.41 -7.45 -20.60
N ASN A 223 -10.23 -6.47 -21.48
CA ASN A 223 -8.99 -6.32 -22.24
C ASN A 223 -7.79 -5.88 -21.39
N ALA A 224 -8.01 -5.20 -20.27
CA ALA A 224 -6.95 -4.76 -19.36
C ALA A 224 -6.47 -5.86 -18.39
N ILE A 225 -7.27 -6.91 -18.18
CA ILE A 225 -6.88 -8.05 -17.34
C ILE A 225 -5.74 -8.82 -18.02
N PRO A 226 -4.61 -9.10 -17.32
CA PRO A 226 -3.50 -9.86 -17.89
C PRO A 226 -3.93 -11.21 -18.44
N GLN A 227 -3.33 -11.63 -19.57
CA GLN A 227 -3.67 -12.91 -20.19
C GLN A 227 -3.35 -14.09 -19.27
N LEU A 228 -2.26 -14.02 -18.50
CA LEU A 228 -1.92 -15.03 -17.50
C LEU A 228 -3.06 -15.23 -16.50
N TRP A 229 -3.67 -14.15 -16.01
CA TRP A 229 -4.78 -14.24 -15.07
C TRP A 229 -6.02 -14.84 -15.71
N LYS A 230 -6.33 -14.50 -16.97
CA LYS A 230 -7.45 -15.09 -17.70
C LYS A 230 -7.30 -16.60 -17.84
N ASN A 231 -6.09 -17.06 -18.17
CA ASN A 231 -5.80 -18.49 -18.31
C ASN A 231 -6.01 -19.23 -16.98
N GLU A 232 -5.53 -18.66 -15.86
CA GLU A 232 -5.73 -19.23 -14.52
C GLU A 232 -7.20 -19.24 -14.09
N LEU A 233 -7.97 -18.19 -14.40
CA LEU A 233 -9.41 -18.12 -14.11
C LEU A 233 -10.23 -19.16 -14.89
N THR A 234 -9.72 -19.62 -16.03
CA THR A 234 -10.34 -20.66 -16.84
C THR A 234 -9.89 -22.09 -16.49
N ALA A 235 -8.84 -22.24 -15.68
CA ALA A 235 -8.31 -23.54 -15.27
C ALA A 235 -9.01 -24.06 -14.01
N ILE A 236 -9.32 -25.36 -13.94
CA ILE A 236 -10.00 -26.03 -12.80
C ILE A 236 -8.99 -26.33 -11.68
N ASN A 237 -8.11 -25.38 -11.35
CA ASN A 237 -7.03 -25.64 -10.39
C ASN A 237 -7.33 -24.99 -9.04
N GLN A 238 -7.78 -25.83 -8.08
CA GLN A 238 -7.64 -25.52 -6.67
C GLN A 238 -6.17 -25.66 -6.28
N VAL A 239 -5.51 -24.55 -5.98
CA VAL A 239 -4.21 -24.58 -5.29
C VAL A 239 -4.31 -23.71 -4.05
N ASN A 240 -4.25 -24.40 -2.92
CA ASN A 240 -4.30 -23.84 -1.58
C ASN A 240 -2.86 -23.65 -1.08
N VAL A 241 -2.36 -22.43 -1.09
CA VAL A 241 -1.16 -22.01 -0.33
C VAL A 241 -1.31 -20.54 0.04
N ASP A 242 -1.43 -20.24 1.34
CA ASP A 242 -1.29 -18.87 1.85
C ASP A 242 0.17 -18.42 1.66
N ARG A 243 0.39 -17.41 0.80
CA ARG A 243 1.64 -16.63 0.81
C ARG A 243 1.35 -15.14 0.72
N PHE A 244 1.83 -14.44 1.75
CA PHE A 244 1.77 -12.99 1.91
C PHE A 244 2.75 -12.28 0.96
N PRO A 245 2.58 -10.96 0.69
CA PRO A 245 3.61 -10.19 -0.01
C PRO A 245 4.99 -10.43 0.58
N CYS A 246 6.02 -10.50 -0.27
CA CYS A 246 7.40 -10.62 0.15
C CYS A 246 8.12 -9.29 -0.09
N LEU A 247 8.92 -8.86 0.87
CA LEU A 247 9.85 -7.76 0.72
C LEU A 247 11.19 -8.30 0.23
N THR A 248 11.69 -7.74 -0.88
CA THR A 248 13.04 -8.03 -1.37
C THR A 248 14.05 -7.12 -0.68
N VAL A 249 14.94 -7.72 0.11
CA VAL A 249 15.99 -7.01 0.86
C VAL A 249 17.35 -7.55 0.41
N GLY A 250 18.03 -6.81 -0.48
CA GLY A 250 19.26 -7.29 -1.12
C GLY A 250 18.97 -8.49 -2.02
N THR A 251 19.64 -9.62 -1.77
CA THR A 251 19.40 -10.90 -2.46
C THR A 251 18.35 -11.79 -1.78
N ASN A 252 17.89 -11.41 -0.58
CA ASN A 252 17.03 -12.25 0.25
C ASN A 252 15.57 -11.79 0.17
N MET A 253 14.64 -12.74 0.08
CA MET A 253 13.22 -12.46 0.24
C MET A 253 12.80 -12.69 1.70
N THR A 254 12.05 -11.76 2.27
CA THR A 254 11.45 -11.89 3.59
C THR A 254 9.95 -11.64 3.50
N GLU A 255 9.12 -12.42 4.18
CA GLU A 255 7.68 -12.12 4.25
C GLU A 255 7.45 -10.70 4.79
N PHE A 256 6.58 -9.95 4.12
CA PHE A 256 6.33 -8.55 4.45
C PHE A 256 5.77 -8.39 5.86
N SER A 257 4.92 -9.32 6.32
CA SER A 257 4.40 -9.39 7.69
C SER A 257 5.50 -9.60 8.74
N LYS A 258 6.54 -10.39 8.42
CA LYS A 258 7.68 -10.68 9.30
C LYS A 258 8.79 -9.63 9.22
N ALA A 259 8.70 -8.67 8.30
CA ALA A 259 9.70 -7.63 8.14
C ALA A 259 9.78 -6.71 9.38
N THR A 260 11.00 -6.48 9.85
CA THR A 260 11.29 -5.57 10.97
C THR A 260 11.51 -4.14 10.46
N THR A 261 11.50 -3.16 11.36
CA THR A 261 11.84 -1.77 10.98
C THR A 261 13.21 -1.62 10.33
N LYS A 262 14.15 -2.55 10.58
CA LYS A 262 15.47 -2.52 9.94
C LYS A 262 15.42 -2.96 8.49
N ASN A 263 14.47 -3.82 8.11
CA ASN A 263 14.30 -4.26 6.73
C ASN A 263 13.72 -3.16 5.84
N PHE A 264 13.09 -2.14 6.43
CA PHE A 264 12.48 -1.00 5.73
C PHE A 264 13.37 0.25 5.68
N LEU A 265 14.51 0.25 6.38
CA LEU A 265 15.51 1.33 6.39
C LEU A 265 16.64 0.98 5.42
#